data_AF-A0AAD6ANN4-F1
#
_entry.id   AF-A0AAD6ANN4-F1
#
_cell.length_a   1.000
_cell.length_b   1.000
_cell.length_c   1.000
_cell.angle_alpha   90.00
_cell.angle_beta   90.00
_cell.angle_gamma   90.00
#
_symmetry.space_group_name_H-M   'P 1'
#
loop_
_entity.id
_entity.type
_entity.pdbx_description
1 polymer ?
#
loop_
_entity_poly.entity_id
_entity_poly.type
_entity_poly.pdbx_seq_one_letter_code
_entity_poly.pdbx_strand_id
1 'polypeptide(L)'
;MLYRNMPACNLLLSGAIHFSGCMATQTIRMLKLLGLQCISVGTFFRHQRLYIGWMLDAAAKERECEDLKLWRPAIINHLYWTAASTPDGDSDVMEDKWQSMVNHVQDIHEHGTPAFPCCAHPPLEGEARDKEWLEPGTTAAIKLERVTLRTALVKDVRKLSPQHQTYSLEAFNSLILHFAPKHTGFSFLGMYSRLLMAALHFNHNSSREVARTSDGEVRYAVRYPRFCKGGWVVRPIKEKPSYAYAAALMESLSEGYSRSPETLRESSAEIAKDEAVGLYLARHSQFNTGN
;
A
#
# COMPACT_ATOMS: atom_id res chain seq x y z
N MET A 1 1.45 -23.19 15.26
CA MET A 1 0.58 -23.74 14.19
C MET A 1 -0.16 -22.62 13.45
N LEU A 2 0.51 -21.87 12.56
CA LEU A 2 -0.11 -20.81 11.73
C LEU A 2 -0.38 -21.26 10.27
N TYR A 3 0.11 -22.45 9.91
CA TYR A 3 -0.06 -23.10 8.60
C TYR A 3 -1.37 -23.89 8.47
N ARG A 4 -2.11 -24.10 9.57
CA ARG A 4 -3.26 -25.03 9.59
C ARG A 4 -4.44 -24.59 8.71
N ASN A 5 -4.56 -23.29 8.38
CA ASN A 5 -5.67 -22.74 7.60
C ASN A 5 -5.24 -21.98 6.32
N MET A 6 -3.96 -22.07 5.92
CA MET A 6 -3.50 -21.48 4.66
C MET A 6 -3.23 -22.61 3.65
N PRO A 7 -3.85 -22.59 2.45
CA PRO A 7 -3.58 -23.60 1.44
C PRO A 7 -2.08 -23.60 1.11
N ALA A 8 -1.40 -24.74 1.26
CA ALA A 8 0.05 -24.84 1.10
C ALA A 8 0.53 -24.30 -0.27
N CYS A 9 -0.25 -24.54 -1.33
CA CYS A 9 0.01 -24.04 -2.67
C CYS A 9 0.11 -22.50 -2.74
N ASN A 10 -0.71 -21.78 -1.96
CA ASN A 10 -0.70 -20.31 -1.93
C ASN A 10 0.56 -19.74 -1.27
N LEU A 11 1.09 -20.45 -0.27
CA LEU A 11 2.33 -20.09 0.41
C LEU A 11 3.53 -20.40 -0.49
N LEU A 12 3.52 -21.57 -1.14
CA LEU A 12 4.54 -21.98 -2.12
C LEU A 12 4.59 -21.03 -3.31
N LEU A 13 3.44 -20.58 -3.83
CA LEU A 13 3.37 -19.60 -4.91
C LEU A 13 3.93 -18.24 -4.47
N SER A 14 3.65 -17.80 -3.24
CA SER A 14 4.22 -16.55 -2.72
C SER A 14 5.72 -16.65 -2.55
N GLY A 15 6.20 -17.78 -2.02
CA GLY A 15 7.63 -18.08 -1.92
C GLY A 15 8.28 -18.12 -3.30
N ALA A 16 7.67 -18.78 -4.28
CA ALA A 16 8.19 -18.87 -5.64
C ALA A 16 8.33 -17.49 -6.30
N ILE A 17 7.28 -16.67 -6.25
CA ILE A 17 7.30 -15.29 -6.78
C ILE A 17 8.40 -14.46 -6.10
N HIS A 18 8.57 -14.63 -4.79
CA HIS A 18 9.58 -13.93 -4.01
C HIS A 18 11.00 -14.39 -4.36
N PHE A 19 11.27 -15.70 -4.28
CA PHE A 19 12.58 -16.30 -4.54
C PHE A 19 13.02 -16.18 -6.00
N SER A 20 12.08 -16.15 -6.95
CA SER A 20 12.40 -15.92 -8.36
C SER A 20 12.60 -14.44 -8.70
N GLY A 21 12.26 -13.52 -7.79
CA GLY A 21 12.31 -12.07 -8.03
C GLY A 21 11.30 -11.59 -9.08
N CYS A 22 10.24 -12.35 -9.36
CA CYS A 22 9.22 -11.93 -10.32
C CYS A 22 8.34 -10.83 -9.74
N MET A 23 7.90 -9.88 -10.58
CA MET A 23 6.94 -8.85 -10.16
C MET A 23 5.60 -9.48 -9.78
N ALA A 24 5.27 -9.49 -8.49
CA ALA A 24 4.08 -10.14 -7.96
C ALA A 24 2.77 -9.66 -8.62
N THR A 25 2.68 -8.37 -8.95
CA THR A 25 1.54 -7.79 -9.67
C THR A 25 1.37 -8.40 -11.06
N GLN A 26 2.47 -8.50 -11.81
CA GLN A 26 2.48 -9.07 -13.15
C GLN A 26 2.29 -10.58 -13.14
N THR A 27 2.98 -11.31 -12.26
CA THR A 27 2.85 -12.76 -12.16
C THR A 27 1.45 -13.18 -11.75
N ILE A 28 0.85 -12.52 -10.74
CA ILE A 28 -0.53 -12.81 -10.33
C ILE A 28 -1.52 -12.42 -11.42
N ARG A 29 -1.28 -11.34 -12.16
CA ARG A 29 -2.11 -10.95 -13.31
C ARG A 29 -2.02 -11.98 -14.44
N MET A 30 -0.83 -12.45 -14.77
CA MET A 30 -0.58 -13.50 -15.76
C MET A 30 -1.30 -14.79 -15.38
N LEU A 31 -1.16 -15.26 -14.14
CA LEU A 31 -1.82 -16.48 -13.67
C LEU A 31 -3.34 -16.37 -13.74
N LYS A 32 -3.91 -15.19 -13.45
CA LYS A 32 -5.35 -14.94 -13.63
C LYS A 32 -5.77 -14.97 -15.09
N LEU A 33 -4.96 -14.44 -16.01
CA LEU A 33 -5.23 -14.49 -17.46
C LEU A 33 -5.20 -15.92 -17.99
N LEU A 34 -4.37 -16.79 -17.39
CA LEU A 34 -4.32 -18.22 -17.68
C LEU A 34 -5.46 -19.02 -17.03
N GLY A 35 -6.41 -18.36 -16.35
CA GLY A 35 -7.54 -19.03 -15.68
C GLY A 35 -7.17 -19.81 -14.42
N LEU A 36 -5.96 -19.62 -13.88
CA LEU A 36 -5.51 -20.32 -12.67
C LEU A 36 -6.02 -19.60 -11.42
N GLN A 37 -6.61 -20.36 -10.49
CA GLN A 37 -6.93 -19.84 -9.17
C GLN A 37 -5.62 -19.60 -8.39
N CYS A 38 -5.31 -18.33 -8.17
CA CYS A 38 -4.09 -17.91 -7.49
C CYS A 38 -4.39 -16.80 -6.46
N ILE A 39 -3.43 -16.59 -5.55
CA ILE A 39 -3.49 -15.56 -4.52
C ILE A 39 -3.63 -14.16 -5.12
N SER A 40 -4.29 -13.25 -4.39
CA SER A 40 -4.29 -11.83 -4.76
C SER A 40 -2.95 -11.16 -4.45
N VAL A 41 -2.65 -10.04 -5.12
CA VAL A 41 -1.48 -9.19 -4.82
C VAL A 41 -1.46 -8.79 -3.34
N GLY A 42 -2.61 -8.40 -2.78
CA GLY A 42 -2.73 -8.11 -1.35
C GLY A 42 -2.49 -9.33 -0.45
N THR A 43 -2.79 -10.55 -0.92
CA THR A 43 -2.47 -11.78 -0.21
C THR A 43 -0.98 -12.11 -0.28
N PHE A 44 -0.32 -11.87 -1.42
CA PHE A 44 1.14 -11.97 -1.56
C PHE A 44 1.86 -11.03 -0.59
N PHE A 45 1.52 -9.74 -0.58
CA PHE A 45 2.12 -8.79 0.37
C PHE A 45 1.78 -9.10 1.82
N ARG A 46 0.59 -9.66 2.08
CA ARG A 46 0.26 -10.21 3.40
C ARG A 46 1.16 -11.38 3.77
N HIS A 47 1.47 -12.29 2.84
CA HIS A 47 2.39 -13.40 3.09
C HIS A 47 3.82 -12.92 3.30
N GLN A 48 4.29 -11.92 2.54
CA GLN A 48 5.59 -11.28 2.75
C GLN A 48 5.67 -10.60 4.13
N ARG A 49 4.62 -9.87 4.53
CA ARG A 49 4.51 -9.25 5.86
C ARG A 49 4.45 -10.29 6.99
N LEU A 50 3.70 -11.36 6.76
CA LEU A 50 3.63 -12.49 7.68
C LEU A 50 4.98 -13.24 7.72
N TYR A 51 5.82 -13.16 6.69
CA TYR A 51 7.14 -13.80 6.65
C TYR A 51 8.06 -13.26 7.76
N ILE A 52 8.33 -11.95 7.74
CA ILE A 52 9.12 -11.29 8.79
C ILE A 52 8.39 -11.37 10.13
N GLY A 53 7.08 -11.13 10.15
CA GLY A 53 6.30 -11.22 11.38
C GLY A 53 6.36 -12.60 12.06
N TRP A 54 6.31 -13.70 11.29
CA TRP A 54 6.42 -15.04 11.86
C TRP A 54 7.85 -15.35 12.31
N MET A 55 8.87 -14.90 11.58
CA MET A 55 10.27 -15.13 11.96
C MET A 55 10.55 -14.48 13.31
N LEU A 56 10.05 -13.25 13.50
CA LEU A 56 10.11 -12.55 14.78
C LEU A 56 9.27 -13.26 15.86
N ASP A 57 8.04 -13.69 15.54
CA ASP A 57 7.20 -14.46 16.46
C ASP A 57 7.83 -15.82 16.87
N ALA A 58 8.66 -16.40 16.01
CA ALA A 58 9.39 -17.64 16.28
C ALA A 58 10.64 -17.36 17.13
N ALA A 59 11.42 -16.34 16.78
CA ALA A 59 12.57 -15.89 17.56
C ALA A 59 12.16 -15.51 18.98
N ALA A 60 11.03 -14.82 19.14
CA ALA A 60 10.55 -14.35 20.44
C ALA A 60 9.93 -15.43 21.36
N LYS A 61 9.98 -16.70 20.93
CA LYS A 61 9.63 -17.86 21.77
C LYS A 61 10.86 -18.61 22.26
N GLU A 62 12.02 -18.25 21.76
CA GLU A 62 13.28 -18.76 22.27
C GLU A 62 13.61 -18.05 23.59
N ARG A 63 14.45 -18.69 24.42
CA ARG A 63 14.84 -18.17 25.73
C ARG A 63 15.56 -16.82 25.57
N GLU A 64 15.26 -15.86 26.44
CA GLU A 64 15.93 -14.54 26.47
C GLU A 64 15.73 -13.74 25.17
N CYS A 65 14.55 -13.88 24.54
CA CYS A 65 14.18 -13.22 23.28
C CYS A 65 12.76 -12.63 23.31
N GLU A 66 12.10 -12.61 24.47
CA GLU A 66 10.70 -12.21 24.63
C GLU A 66 10.43 -10.77 24.16
N ASP A 67 11.42 -9.89 24.34
CA ASP A 67 11.37 -8.46 24.00
C ASP A 67 11.19 -8.22 22.49
N LEU A 68 11.55 -9.21 21.65
CA LEU A 68 11.32 -9.14 20.20
C LEU A 68 9.83 -9.05 19.85
N LYS A 69 8.92 -9.47 20.74
CA LYS A 69 7.47 -9.28 20.53
C LYS A 69 7.08 -7.81 20.56
N LEU A 70 7.72 -7.02 21.42
CA LEU A 70 7.45 -5.59 21.57
C LEU A 70 7.92 -4.82 20.33
N TRP A 71 9.09 -5.20 19.80
CA TRP A 71 9.68 -4.58 18.62
C TRP A 71 9.05 -5.00 17.29
N ARG A 72 8.34 -6.13 17.25
CA ARG A 72 7.76 -6.68 16.02
C ARG A 72 6.93 -5.68 15.19
N PRO A 73 6.00 -4.89 15.77
CA PRO A 73 5.25 -3.90 14.99
C PRO A 73 6.15 -2.82 14.40
N ALA A 74 7.15 -2.35 15.16
CA ALA A 74 8.10 -1.33 14.72
C ALA A 74 8.97 -1.85 13.55
N ILE A 75 9.52 -3.07 13.66
CA ILE A 75 10.31 -3.71 12.60
C ILE A 75 9.51 -3.87 11.30
N ILE A 76 8.27 -4.31 11.39
CA ILE A 76 7.40 -4.45 10.21
C ILE A 76 7.09 -3.08 9.59
N ASN A 77 6.86 -2.05 10.42
CA ASN A 77 6.63 -0.70 9.91
C ASN A 77 7.89 -0.12 9.25
N HIS A 78 9.07 -0.42 9.82
CA HIS A 78 10.36 -0.02 9.26
C HIS A 78 10.58 -0.58 7.86
N LEU A 79 10.25 -1.85 7.62
CA LEU A 79 10.29 -2.45 6.27
C LEU A 79 9.49 -1.64 5.24
N TYR A 80 8.29 -1.20 5.61
CA TYR A 80 7.46 -0.39 4.72
C TYR A 80 7.99 1.02 4.57
N TRP A 81 8.56 1.60 5.63
CA TRP A 81 9.18 2.91 5.62
C TRP A 81 10.46 2.94 4.76
N THR A 82 11.27 1.88 4.81
CA THR A 82 12.45 1.67 3.94
C THR A 82 12.05 1.85 2.47
N ALA A 83 10.98 1.16 2.05
CA ALA A 83 10.49 1.31 0.69
C ALA A 83 9.89 2.70 0.42
N ALA A 84 9.14 3.26 1.38
CA ALA A 84 8.41 4.53 1.23
C ALA A 84 9.32 5.72 1.01
N SER A 85 10.41 5.71 1.77
CA SER A 85 11.33 6.82 1.90
C SER A 85 12.40 6.80 0.80
N THR A 86 12.36 5.82 -0.11
CA THR A 86 13.29 5.67 -1.24
C THR A 86 12.51 5.68 -2.56
N PRO A 87 11.94 6.83 -3.00
CA PRO A 87 10.98 6.87 -4.12
C PRO A 87 11.54 6.42 -5.47
N ASP A 88 12.85 6.57 -5.65
CA ASP A 88 13.65 6.13 -6.80
C ASP A 88 13.89 4.61 -6.81
N GLY A 89 13.67 3.93 -5.69
CA GLY A 89 13.87 2.50 -5.57
C GLY A 89 15.33 2.09 -5.55
N ASP A 90 16.23 2.99 -5.14
CA ASP A 90 17.66 2.68 -5.02
C ASP A 90 17.86 1.51 -4.05
N SER A 91 18.42 0.42 -4.57
CA SER A 91 18.57 -0.82 -3.82
C SER A 91 19.57 -0.73 -2.68
N ASP A 92 20.61 0.08 -2.82
CA ASP A 92 21.66 0.23 -1.79
C ASP A 92 21.13 1.12 -0.66
N VAL A 93 20.40 2.18 -0.98
CA VAL A 93 19.69 3.01 0.03
C VAL A 93 18.65 2.18 0.78
N MET A 94 17.88 1.32 0.10
CA MET A 94 16.90 0.45 0.76
C MET A 94 17.56 -0.57 1.69
N GLU A 95 18.67 -1.16 1.25
CA GLU A 95 19.44 -2.09 2.08
C GLU A 95 19.98 -1.38 3.32
N ASP A 96 20.67 -0.25 3.17
CA ASP A 96 21.26 0.51 4.26
C ASP A 96 20.21 0.99 5.26
N LYS A 97 19.05 1.48 4.78
CA LYS A 97 17.91 1.81 5.64
C LYS A 97 17.35 0.61 6.38
N TRP A 98 17.35 -0.58 5.79
CA TRP A 98 16.87 -1.77 6.49
C TRP A 98 17.88 -2.27 7.52
N GLN A 99 19.17 -2.25 7.19
CA GLN A 99 20.23 -2.65 8.11
C GLN A 99 20.30 -1.73 9.33
N SER A 100 20.12 -0.41 9.13
CA SER A 100 20.13 0.58 10.21
C SER A 100 19.08 0.32 11.29
N MET A 101 17.99 -0.39 10.97
CA MET A 101 16.98 -0.81 11.93
C MET A 101 17.57 -1.62 13.09
N VAL A 102 18.56 -2.49 12.83
CA VAL A 102 19.18 -3.32 13.87
C VAL A 102 19.92 -2.44 14.88
N ASN A 103 20.57 -1.38 14.41
CA ASN A 103 21.22 -0.40 15.28
C ASN A 103 20.18 0.45 16.01
N HIS A 104 19.14 0.90 15.30
CA HIS A 104 18.09 1.75 15.87
C HIS A 104 17.38 1.10 17.05
N VAL A 105 17.02 -0.19 16.98
CA VAL A 105 16.35 -0.88 18.11
C VAL A 105 17.24 -1.05 19.34
N GLN A 106 18.55 -0.79 19.21
CA GLN A 106 19.55 -0.79 20.27
C GLN A 106 19.97 0.64 20.69
N ASP A 107 19.18 1.66 20.32
CA ASP A 107 19.46 3.09 20.53
C ASP A 107 20.75 3.60 19.86
N ILE A 108 21.22 2.91 18.81
CA ILE A 108 22.36 3.32 18.02
C ILE A 108 21.85 4.02 16.75
N HIS A 109 21.98 5.35 16.70
CA HIS A 109 21.45 6.20 15.62
C HIS A 109 22.48 6.58 14.55
N GLU A 110 23.75 6.20 14.75
CA GLU A 110 24.84 6.34 13.79
C GLU A 110 25.15 4.98 13.16
N HIS A 111 25.42 4.96 11.86
CA HIS A 111 25.53 3.72 11.10
C HIS A 111 26.78 3.74 10.21
N GLY A 112 27.44 2.59 10.08
CA GLY A 112 28.58 2.41 9.18
C GLY A 112 28.21 2.29 7.70
N THR A 113 26.96 2.58 7.35
CA THR A 113 26.39 2.43 6.01
C THR A 113 26.43 3.77 5.25
N PRO A 114 27.11 3.85 4.10
CA PRO A 114 27.36 5.12 3.42
C PRO A 114 26.10 5.76 2.82
N ALA A 115 25.10 4.98 2.40
CA ALA A 115 23.88 5.52 1.79
C ALA A 115 22.84 5.97 2.85
N PHE A 116 23.00 5.54 4.10
CA PHE A 116 22.15 5.95 5.22
C PHE A 116 22.96 5.99 6.53
N PRO A 117 23.73 7.06 6.78
CA PRO A 117 24.69 7.12 7.90
C PRO A 117 24.04 7.43 9.26
N CYS A 118 22.82 7.98 9.29
CA CYS A 118 22.11 8.30 10.52
C CYS A 118 20.59 8.20 10.36
N CYS A 119 19.89 8.06 11.48
CA CYS A 119 18.43 7.98 11.51
C CYS A 119 17.75 9.26 11.01
N ALA A 120 16.65 9.11 10.27
CA ALA A 120 15.93 10.21 9.61
C ALA A 120 14.95 10.95 10.53
N HIS A 121 15.31 11.13 11.81
CA HIS A 121 14.52 11.88 12.78
C HIS A 121 15.44 12.61 13.77
N PRO A 122 14.99 13.72 14.37
CA PRO A 122 15.72 14.37 15.46
C PRO A 122 15.75 13.46 16.72
N PRO A 123 16.59 13.77 17.72
CA PRO A 123 16.60 13.07 18.99
C PRO A 123 15.20 12.94 19.58
N LEU A 124 14.87 11.74 20.09
CA LEU A 124 13.57 11.49 20.71
C LEU A 124 13.51 12.21 22.06
N GLU A 125 12.37 12.86 22.34
CA GLU A 125 12.11 13.60 23.58
C GLU A 125 10.87 13.03 24.30
N GLY A 126 10.83 13.21 25.63
CA GLY A 126 9.70 12.79 26.47
C GLY A 126 9.37 11.31 26.36
N GLU A 127 8.07 10.98 26.29
CA GLU A 127 7.56 9.62 26.19
C GLU A 127 8.05 8.87 24.93
N ALA A 128 8.42 9.58 23.86
CA ALA A 128 8.93 8.94 22.65
C ALA A 128 10.33 8.33 22.84
N ARG A 129 11.07 8.82 23.84
CA ARG A 129 12.39 8.29 24.24
C ARG A 129 12.27 7.11 25.21
N ASP A 130 11.14 6.99 25.90
CA ASP A 130 10.88 5.93 26.87
C ASP A 130 10.53 4.62 26.14
N LYS A 131 11.56 3.99 25.57
CA LYS A 131 11.46 2.71 24.88
C LYS A 131 12.32 1.67 25.59
N GLU A 132 11.84 0.42 25.57
CA GLU A 132 12.61 -0.75 26.00
C GLU A 132 13.61 -1.16 24.92
N TRP A 133 14.70 -0.41 24.81
CA TRP A 133 15.80 -0.68 23.87
C TRP A 133 16.43 -2.04 24.14
N LEU A 134 16.83 -2.73 23.06
CA LEU A 134 17.60 -3.96 23.19
C LEU A 134 19.04 -3.62 23.56
N GLU A 135 19.58 -4.25 24.59
CA GLU A 135 20.99 -4.07 24.94
C GLU A 135 21.90 -4.77 23.90
N PRO A 136 22.95 -4.09 23.40
CA PRO A 136 23.90 -4.70 22.49
C PRO A 136 24.58 -5.95 23.02
N GLY A 137 24.65 -6.98 22.18
CA GLY A 137 25.25 -8.27 22.54
C GLY A 137 24.35 -9.21 23.33
N THR A 138 23.12 -8.81 23.66
CA THR A 138 22.12 -9.74 24.21
C THR A 138 21.72 -10.81 23.21
N THR A 139 21.19 -11.93 23.73
CA THR A 139 20.71 -13.03 22.89
C THR A 139 19.59 -12.56 21.96
N ALA A 140 18.69 -11.70 22.45
CA ALA A 140 17.65 -11.06 21.65
C ALA A 140 18.21 -10.23 20.48
N ALA A 141 19.20 -9.36 20.74
CA ALA A 141 19.81 -8.51 19.71
C ALA A 141 20.52 -9.34 18.63
N ILE A 142 21.37 -10.30 19.02
CA ILE A 142 22.07 -11.20 18.10
C ILE A 142 21.07 -12.01 17.26
N LYS A 143 20.00 -12.47 17.89
CA LYS A 143 18.98 -13.27 17.20
C LYS A 143 18.19 -12.44 16.21
N LEU A 144 17.83 -11.22 16.57
CA LEU A 144 17.16 -10.27 15.69
C LEU A 144 18.00 -10.03 14.45
N GLU A 145 19.27 -9.64 14.64
CA GLU A 145 20.23 -9.41 13.56
C GLU A 145 20.31 -10.62 12.62
N ARG A 146 20.45 -11.83 13.17
CA ARG A 146 20.52 -13.07 12.38
C ARG A 146 19.27 -13.32 11.52
N VAL A 147 18.10 -12.90 12.01
CA VAL A 147 16.83 -13.07 11.30
C VAL A 147 16.63 -11.97 10.25
N THR A 148 16.89 -10.71 10.60
CA THR A 148 16.60 -9.55 9.76
C THR A 148 17.68 -9.29 8.71
N LEU A 149 18.93 -9.65 8.98
CA LEU A 149 20.06 -9.47 8.06
C LEU A 149 20.43 -10.72 7.26
N ARG A 150 19.56 -11.74 7.28
CA ARG A 150 19.76 -12.93 6.43
C ARG A 150 19.89 -12.50 4.97
N THR A 151 20.94 -12.96 4.28
CA THR A 151 21.26 -12.55 2.90
C THR A 151 20.09 -12.65 1.93
N ALA A 152 19.26 -13.69 2.04
CA ALA A 152 18.05 -13.83 1.22
C ALA A 152 17.05 -12.68 1.49
N LEU A 153 16.77 -12.40 2.76
CA LEU A 153 15.85 -11.34 3.15
C LEU A 153 16.35 -9.96 2.72
N VAL A 154 17.64 -9.68 2.88
CA VAL A 154 18.24 -8.41 2.45
C VAL A 154 18.13 -8.25 0.92
N LYS A 155 18.42 -9.31 0.15
CA LYS A 155 18.18 -9.32 -1.31
C LYS A 155 16.73 -9.05 -1.68
N ASP A 156 15.79 -9.49 -0.86
CA ASP A 156 14.37 -9.26 -1.07
C ASP A 156 13.96 -7.82 -0.70
N VAL A 157 14.58 -7.23 0.33
CA VAL A 157 14.40 -5.83 0.71
C VAL A 157 14.83 -4.89 -0.41
N ARG A 158 15.97 -5.17 -1.06
CA ARG A 158 16.46 -4.43 -2.25
C ARG A 158 15.46 -4.39 -3.42
N LYS A 159 14.48 -5.29 -3.43
CA LYS A 159 13.46 -5.42 -4.49
C LYS A 159 12.08 -4.95 -4.04
N LEU A 160 11.98 -4.31 -2.87
CA LEU A 160 10.72 -3.73 -2.43
C LEU A 160 10.30 -2.63 -3.40
N SER A 161 9.03 -2.62 -3.77
CA SER A 161 8.49 -1.54 -4.58
C SER A 161 8.37 -0.28 -3.71
N PRO A 162 8.97 0.85 -4.13
CA PRO A 162 8.86 2.11 -3.42
C PRO A 162 7.52 2.82 -3.69
N GLN A 163 6.78 2.37 -4.71
CA GLN A 163 5.46 2.91 -5.00
C GLN A 163 4.47 2.42 -3.95
N HIS A 164 4.20 3.32 -3.01
CA HIS A 164 3.26 3.11 -1.94
C HIS A 164 1.85 2.83 -2.45
N GLN A 165 1.52 1.55 -2.30
CA GLN A 165 0.25 1.07 -1.79
C GLN A 165 -0.88 0.92 -2.80
N THR A 166 -1.31 -0.34 -2.92
CA THR A 166 -2.62 -0.70 -3.45
C THR A 166 -3.76 0.01 -2.71
N TYR A 167 -3.54 0.68 -1.56
CA TYR A 167 -4.59 1.42 -0.86
C TYR A 167 -5.32 2.44 -1.75
N SER A 168 -4.56 3.23 -2.53
CA SER A 168 -5.14 4.21 -3.45
C SER A 168 -5.95 3.53 -4.56
N LEU A 169 -5.38 2.46 -5.12
CA LEU A 169 -6.03 1.62 -6.14
C LEU A 169 -7.25 0.85 -5.60
N GLU A 170 -7.20 0.35 -4.37
CA GLU A 170 -8.27 -0.36 -3.67
C GLU A 170 -9.40 0.59 -3.28
N ALA A 171 -9.06 1.82 -2.87
CA ALA A 171 -10.03 2.88 -2.65
C ALA A 171 -10.73 3.24 -3.97
N PHE A 172 -9.98 3.40 -5.06
CA PHE A 172 -10.56 3.65 -6.38
C PHE A 172 -11.45 2.49 -6.87
N ASN A 173 -10.99 1.24 -6.74
CA ASN A 173 -11.80 0.07 -7.07
C ASN A 173 -13.09 -0.02 -6.24
N SER A 174 -13.01 0.36 -4.96
CA SER A 174 -14.18 0.40 -4.08
C SER A 174 -15.17 1.48 -4.52
N LEU A 175 -14.68 2.64 -5.01
CA LEU A 175 -15.54 3.67 -5.60
C LEU A 175 -16.19 3.20 -6.91
N ILE A 176 -15.46 2.49 -7.78
CA ILE A 176 -16.04 1.90 -8.99
C ILE A 176 -17.22 1.00 -8.62
N LEU A 177 -17.08 0.16 -7.59
CA LEU A 177 -18.18 -0.70 -7.14
C LEU A 177 -19.39 0.07 -6.60
N HIS A 178 -19.17 1.28 -6.07
CA HIS A 178 -20.24 2.17 -5.61
C HIS A 178 -20.98 2.83 -6.77
N PHE A 179 -20.25 3.38 -7.74
CA PHE A 179 -20.83 4.08 -8.89
C PHE A 179 -21.36 3.13 -9.98
N ALA A 180 -20.72 1.98 -10.17
CA ALA A 180 -21.06 0.96 -11.15
C ALA A 180 -21.07 -0.45 -10.49
N PRO A 181 -22.12 -0.78 -9.72
CA PRO A 181 -22.24 -2.08 -9.08
C PRO A 181 -22.29 -3.23 -10.09
N LYS A 182 -21.54 -4.30 -9.83
CA LYS A 182 -21.44 -5.47 -10.75
C LYS A 182 -22.75 -6.23 -10.97
N HIS A 183 -23.70 -6.13 -10.03
CA HIS A 183 -24.98 -6.83 -10.08
C HIS A 183 -26.04 -6.07 -10.87
N THR A 184 -25.72 -4.87 -11.37
CA THR A 184 -26.63 -4.05 -12.17
C THR A 184 -26.10 -3.99 -13.60
N GLY A 185 -26.94 -4.35 -14.57
CA GLY A 185 -26.63 -4.18 -15.98
C GLY A 185 -26.76 -2.72 -16.40
N PHE A 186 -25.74 -2.17 -17.06
CA PHE A 186 -25.76 -0.81 -17.60
C PHE A 186 -25.57 -0.86 -19.12
N SER A 187 -26.18 0.11 -19.82
CA SER A 187 -25.82 0.38 -21.21
C SER A 187 -24.35 0.83 -21.31
N PHE A 188 -23.76 0.77 -22.50
CA PHE A 188 -22.36 1.19 -22.70
C PHE A 188 -22.11 2.62 -22.18
N LEU A 189 -22.90 3.60 -22.64
CA LEU A 189 -22.82 4.98 -22.18
C LEU A 189 -23.09 5.08 -20.67
N GLY A 190 -24.07 4.33 -20.16
CA GLY A 190 -24.39 4.28 -18.73
C GLY A 190 -23.23 3.79 -17.86
N MET A 191 -22.46 2.81 -18.33
CA MET A 191 -21.26 2.32 -17.65
C MET A 191 -20.11 3.34 -17.76
N TYR A 192 -19.88 3.87 -18.97
CA TYR A 192 -18.83 4.83 -19.25
C TYR A 192 -18.96 6.10 -18.39
N SER A 193 -20.15 6.72 -18.37
CA SER A 193 -20.41 7.91 -17.54
C SER A 193 -20.21 7.62 -16.05
N ARG A 194 -20.62 6.44 -15.56
CA ARG A 194 -20.43 6.05 -14.14
C ARG A 194 -18.96 5.88 -13.78
N LEU A 195 -18.16 5.30 -14.67
CA LEU A 195 -16.71 5.17 -14.47
C LEU A 195 -16.02 6.54 -14.46
N LEU A 196 -16.42 7.46 -15.36
CA LEU A 196 -15.94 8.84 -15.34
C LEU A 196 -16.32 9.55 -14.04
N MET A 197 -17.55 9.37 -13.56
CA MET A 197 -17.99 9.92 -12.28
C MET A 197 -17.20 9.37 -11.10
N ALA A 198 -16.87 8.07 -11.11
CA ALA A 198 -16.00 7.48 -10.11
C ALA A 198 -14.58 8.09 -10.14
N ALA A 199 -14.03 8.32 -11.34
CA ALA A 199 -12.73 8.95 -11.53
C ALA A 199 -12.72 10.41 -11.07
N LEU A 200 -13.73 11.19 -11.43
CA LEU A 200 -13.88 12.58 -10.97
C LEU A 200 -14.03 12.64 -9.45
N HIS A 201 -14.89 11.78 -8.88
CA HIS A 201 -15.04 11.70 -7.43
C HIS A 201 -13.73 11.36 -6.74
N PHE A 202 -12.98 10.39 -7.27
CA PHE A 202 -11.69 10.00 -6.73
C PHE A 202 -10.67 11.13 -6.82
N ASN A 203 -10.52 11.77 -7.97
CA ASN A 203 -9.57 12.88 -8.16
C ASN A 203 -9.90 14.07 -7.25
N HIS A 204 -11.19 14.39 -7.08
CA HIS A 204 -11.63 15.47 -6.20
C HIS A 204 -11.42 15.17 -4.71
N ASN A 205 -11.43 13.88 -4.31
CA ASN A 205 -11.48 13.49 -2.90
C ASN A 205 -10.29 12.64 -2.40
N SER A 206 -9.34 12.29 -3.26
CA SER A 206 -8.19 11.43 -2.94
C SER A 206 -7.21 12.13 -1.99
N SER A 207 -6.96 13.42 -2.24
CA SER A 207 -6.02 14.26 -1.50
C SER A 207 -6.65 15.07 -0.35
N ARG A 208 -7.83 14.66 0.15
CA ARG A 208 -8.47 15.33 1.29
C ARG A 208 -7.55 15.39 2.51
N GLU A 209 -7.53 16.57 3.13
CA GLU A 209 -6.81 16.81 4.37
C GLU A 209 -7.37 16.00 5.54
N VAL A 210 -6.57 15.91 6.60
CA VAL A 210 -6.97 15.30 7.86
C VAL A 210 -7.92 16.24 8.58
N ALA A 211 -9.09 15.74 8.97
CA ALA A 211 -10.08 16.50 9.70
C ALA A 211 -9.50 17.01 11.03
N ARG A 212 -9.78 18.28 11.34
CA ARG A 212 -9.35 18.92 12.59
C ARG A 212 -10.52 19.08 13.58
N THR A 213 -10.22 19.19 14.87
CA THR A 213 -11.17 19.58 15.92
C THR A 213 -11.40 21.09 15.88
N SER A 214 -12.36 21.60 16.67
CA SER A 214 -12.57 23.04 16.86
C SER A 214 -11.31 23.76 17.34
N ASP A 215 -10.45 23.05 18.05
CA ASP A 215 -9.21 23.57 18.65
C ASP A 215 -8.00 23.44 17.70
N GLY A 216 -8.21 22.96 16.47
CA GLY A 216 -7.18 22.87 15.42
C GLY A 216 -6.38 21.56 15.41
N GLU A 217 -6.62 20.65 16.35
CA GLU A 217 -5.92 19.36 16.46
C GLU A 217 -6.40 18.33 15.43
N VAL A 218 -5.47 17.55 14.89
CA VAL A 218 -5.76 16.50 13.90
C VAL A 218 -6.51 15.32 14.52
N ARG A 219 -7.56 14.85 13.83
CA ARG A 219 -8.42 13.77 14.32
C ARG A 219 -7.93 12.40 13.84
N TYR A 220 -7.89 11.47 14.78
CA TYR A 220 -7.52 10.08 14.52
C TYR A 220 -8.64 9.10 14.92
N ALA A 221 -8.72 7.97 14.22
CA ALA A 221 -9.62 6.87 14.53
C ALA A 221 -8.83 5.59 14.80
N VAL A 222 -9.17 4.92 15.89
CA VAL A 222 -8.73 3.55 16.16
C VAL A 222 -9.57 2.60 15.30
N ARG A 223 -8.90 1.82 14.45
CA ARG A 223 -9.52 0.77 13.62
C ARG A 223 -9.04 -0.58 14.13
N TYR A 224 -9.90 -1.59 14.03
CA TYR A 224 -9.58 -2.98 14.36
C TYR A 224 -9.66 -3.84 13.09
N PRO A 225 -8.64 -3.82 12.22
CA PRO A 225 -8.66 -4.64 11.02
C PRO A 225 -8.68 -6.13 11.39
N ARG A 226 -9.52 -6.92 10.71
CA ARG A 226 -9.63 -8.37 10.94
C ARG A 226 -8.28 -9.10 10.86
N PHE A 227 -7.34 -8.61 10.03
CA PHE A 227 -6.02 -9.21 9.87
C PHE A 227 -5.08 -8.95 11.06
N CYS A 228 -5.36 -7.97 11.90
CA CYS A 228 -4.57 -7.65 13.10
C CYS A 228 -4.87 -8.56 14.30
N LYS A 229 -5.79 -9.54 14.16
CA LYS A 229 -6.11 -10.55 15.20
C LYS A 229 -6.29 -9.96 16.61
N GLY A 230 -7.13 -8.94 16.74
CA GLY A 230 -7.37 -8.25 18.01
C GLY A 230 -6.52 -7.00 18.25
N GLY A 231 -5.46 -6.80 17.45
CA GLY A 231 -4.69 -5.54 17.43
C GLY A 231 -5.44 -4.41 16.73
N TRP A 232 -5.03 -3.18 17.03
CA TRP A 232 -5.60 -1.95 16.47
C TRP A 232 -4.58 -1.18 15.63
N VAL A 233 -5.09 -0.30 14.77
CA VAL A 233 -4.30 0.63 13.98
C VAL A 233 -4.94 2.00 14.09
N VAL A 234 -4.15 3.01 14.42
CA VAL A 234 -4.57 4.41 14.37
C VAL A 234 -4.48 4.91 12.93
N ARG A 235 -5.55 5.53 12.44
CA ARG A 235 -5.58 6.16 11.12
C ARG A 235 -6.10 7.59 11.21
N PRO A 236 -5.52 8.54 10.44
CA PRO A 236 -6.08 9.88 10.34
C PRO A 236 -7.48 9.83 9.75
N ILE A 237 -8.41 10.59 10.34
CA ILE A 237 -9.75 10.78 9.80
C ILE A 237 -9.65 11.88 8.75
N LYS A 238 -9.96 11.58 7.49
CA LYS A 238 -10.04 12.60 6.45
C LYS A 238 -11.33 13.41 6.59
N GLU A 239 -11.31 14.65 6.10
CA GLU A 239 -12.50 15.49 6.00
C GLU A 239 -13.64 14.82 5.21
N LYS A 240 -14.87 15.32 5.37
CA LYS A 240 -16.02 14.80 4.63
C LYS A 240 -15.78 14.96 3.11
N PRO A 241 -16.23 14.00 2.28
CA PRO A 241 -16.09 14.13 0.84
C PRO A 241 -16.87 15.33 0.31
N SER A 242 -16.28 16.06 -0.63
CA SER A 242 -16.90 17.16 -1.33
C SER A 242 -17.49 16.69 -2.66
N TYR A 243 -18.65 17.25 -3.00
CA TYR A 243 -19.38 17.01 -4.24
C TYR A 243 -19.44 18.25 -5.13
N ALA A 244 -18.55 19.22 -4.91
CA ALA A 244 -18.50 20.45 -5.70
C ALA A 244 -18.34 20.17 -7.21
N TYR A 245 -17.58 19.13 -7.58
CA TYR A 245 -17.47 18.69 -8.98
C TYR A 245 -18.83 18.30 -9.59
N ALA A 246 -19.72 17.68 -8.81
CA ALA A 246 -21.04 17.28 -9.28
C ALA A 246 -21.96 18.50 -9.44
N ALA A 247 -21.88 19.47 -8.53
CA ALA A 247 -22.61 20.73 -8.65
C ALA A 247 -22.18 21.50 -9.91
N ALA A 248 -20.87 21.65 -10.15
CA ALA A 248 -20.34 22.32 -11.34
C ALA A 248 -20.76 21.61 -12.65
N LEU A 249 -20.77 20.28 -12.66
CA LEU A 249 -21.27 19.51 -13.81
C LEU A 249 -22.76 19.74 -14.05
N MET A 250 -23.58 19.75 -13.01
CA MET A 250 -25.03 19.99 -13.12
C MET A 250 -25.33 21.41 -13.62
N GLU A 251 -24.57 22.40 -13.16
CA GLU A 251 -24.67 23.79 -13.63
C GLU A 251 -24.28 23.90 -15.11
N SER A 252 -23.13 23.33 -15.50
CA SER A 252 -22.67 23.29 -16.90
C SER A 252 -23.67 22.59 -17.82
N LEU A 253 -24.27 21.48 -17.35
CA LEU A 253 -25.30 20.76 -18.10
C LEU A 253 -26.59 21.58 -18.25
N SER A 254 -26.99 22.29 -17.20
CA SER A 254 -28.17 23.17 -17.22
C SER A 254 -27.98 24.35 -18.16
N GLU A 255 -26.79 24.95 -18.18
CA GLU A 255 -26.43 26.04 -19.09
C GLU A 255 -26.37 25.54 -20.54
N GLY A 256 -25.70 24.41 -20.80
CA GLY A 256 -25.64 23.81 -22.13
C GLY A 256 -27.01 23.46 -22.68
N TYR A 257 -27.89 22.90 -21.84
CA TYR A 257 -29.27 22.62 -22.20
C TYR A 257 -30.06 23.89 -22.51
N SER A 258 -29.86 24.96 -21.74
CA SER A 258 -30.54 26.25 -21.96
C SER A 258 -30.10 26.93 -23.26
N ARG A 259 -28.85 26.70 -23.71
CA ARG A 259 -28.31 27.24 -24.96
C ARG A 259 -28.84 26.49 -26.19
N SER A 260 -28.73 25.16 -26.21
CA SER A 260 -29.31 24.33 -27.27
C SER A 260 -29.43 22.87 -26.83
N PRO A 261 -30.65 22.37 -26.57
CA PRO A 261 -30.89 20.97 -26.23
C PRO A 261 -30.46 19.97 -27.31
N GLU A 262 -30.52 20.37 -28.59
CA GLU A 262 -30.21 19.52 -29.74
C GLU A 262 -28.72 19.23 -29.83
N THR A 263 -27.88 20.26 -29.72
CA THR A 263 -26.40 20.12 -29.73
C THR A 263 -25.90 19.24 -28.58
N LEU A 264 -26.53 19.33 -27.40
CA LEU A 264 -26.16 18.51 -26.25
C LEU A 264 -26.53 17.03 -26.46
N ARG A 265 -27.65 16.76 -27.13
CA ARG A 265 -28.03 15.39 -27.53
C ARG A 265 -27.07 14.82 -28.58
N GLU A 266 -26.72 15.61 -29.58
CA GLU A 266 -25.79 15.21 -30.66
C GLU A 266 -24.40 14.89 -30.08
N SER A 267 -23.87 15.73 -29.18
CA SER A 267 -22.57 15.47 -28.53
C SER A 267 -22.53 14.15 -27.72
N SER A 268 -23.68 13.70 -27.20
CA SER A 268 -23.78 12.43 -26.47
C SER A 268 -23.83 11.21 -27.40
N ALA A 269 -24.24 11.41 -28.65
CA ALA A 269 -24.33 10.37 -29.67
C ALA A 269 -22.99 10.11 -30.39
N GLU A 270 -22.07 11.08 -30.37
CA GLU A 270 -20.75 10.98 -31.01
C GLU A 270 -19.77 10.06 -30.26
N ILE A 271 -20.03 9.70 -29.00
CA ILE A 271 -19.14 8.83 -28.22
C ILE A 271 -19.29 7.37 -28.68
N ALA A 272 -18.59 7.03 -29.77
CA ALA A 272 -18.53 5.67 -30.28
C ALA A 272 -17.76 4.76 -29.31
N LYS A 273 -18.28 3.54 -29.11
CA LYS A 273 -17.68 2.53 -28.24
C LYS A 273 -16.22 2.24 -28.61
N ASP A 274 -15.91 2.27 -29.90
CA ASP A 274 -14.59 1.96 -30.44
C ASP A 274 -13.58 3.10 -30.18
N GLU A 275 -14.02 4.35 -30.20
CA GLU A 275 -13.19 5.52 -29.90
C GLU A 275 -12.88 5.62 -28.40
N ALA A 276 -13.86 5.37 -27.54
CA ALA A 276 -13.65 5.35 -26.09
C ALA A 276 -12.71 4.20 -25.65
N VAL A 277 -12.83 3.03 -26.29
CA VAL A 277 -11.90 1.91 -26.10
C VAL A 277 -10.52 2.24 -26.68
N GLY A 278 -10.47 2.89 -27.85
CA GLY A 278 -9.24 3.37 -28.47
C GLY A 278 -8.48 4.36 -27.60
N LEU A 279 -9.14 5.36 -27.03
CA LEU A 279 -8.56 6.33 -26.08
C LEU A 279 -8.09 5.64 -24.80
N TYR A 280 -8.87 4.69 -24.27
CA TYR A 280 -8.45 3.91 -23.09
C TYR A 280 -7.17 3.11 -23.39
N LEU A 281 -7.11 2.42 -24.53
CA LEU A 281 -5.95 1.64 -24.95
C LEU A 281 -4.73 2.52 -25.24
N ALA A 282 -4.92 3.67 -25.91
CA ALA A 282 -3.86 4.64 -26.20
C ALA A 282 -3.24 5.24 -24.93
N ARG A 283 -4.06 5.50 -23.90
CA ARG A 283 -3.59 6.02 -22.60
C ARG A 283 -2.86 4.96 -21.77
N HIS A 284 -3.16 3.67 -22.00
CA HIS A 284 -2.46 2.55 -21.35
C HIS A 284 -1.26 2.03 -22.15
N SER A 285 -1.18 2.31 -23.45
CA SER A 285 0.00 2.01 -24.27
C SER A 285 1.13 3.02 -24.10
N GLN A 286 0.86 4.21 -23.54
CA GLN A 286 1.91 5.16 -23.11
C GLN A 286 2.78 4.67 -21.95
N PHE A 287 2.41 3.57 -21.28
CA PHE A 287 3.30 2.85 -20.34
C PHE A 287 4.21 1.82 -21.03
N ASN A 288 4.11 1.67 -22.35
CA ASN A 288 4.86 0.67 -23.14
C ASN A 288 5.83 1.28 -24.16
N THR A 289 6.04 2.59 -24.17
CA THR A 289 7.10 3.22 -24.98
C THR A 289 8.03 4.01 -24.07
N GLY A 290 8.92 3.30 -23.39
CA GLY A 290 10.21 3.85 -23.03
C GLY A 290 11.09 3.81 -24.27
N ASN A 291 11.35 4.99 -24.83
CA ASN A 291 12.71 5.38 -25.22
C ASN A 291 13.19 6.34 -24.15
#